data_AF-A0A2M7SE00-F1
#
_entry.id   AF-A0A2M7SE00-F1
#
_cell.length_a   1.000
_cell.length_b   1.000
_cell.length_c   1.000
_cell.angle_alpha   90.00
_cell.angle_beta   90.00
_cell.angle_gamma   90.00
#
_symmetry.space_group_name_H-M   'P 1'
#
loop_
_entity.id
_entity.type
_entity.pdbx_description
1 polymer ?
#
loop_
_entity_poly.entity_id
_entity_poly.type
_entity_poly.pdbx_seq_one_letter_code
_entity_poly.pdbx_strand_id
1 'polypeptide(L)'
;MAEDKTKKEFVGEPYFAVLSALSHLMADAGINYAIIGGIAAGMWGMPRSTYDVDIVATLDKGAVKQLLDTAGKHGFTFKTDEIKTLLKSDMLRIYYQPGGQEIIIAIDCMLAETEYQREVIRRAKKIKISDYYISFASPEDVIILKLISFRGKDRADIDDIIRYRGRSLDTGYIMKWAKVFEVEANLRNCRKIIQTHKIT
;
A
#
# COMPACT_ATOMS: atom_id res chain seq x y z
N MET A 1 6.61 20.47 11.57
CA MET A 1 5.56 21.35 10.98
C MET A 1 5.65 21.45 9.46
N ALA A 2 6.80 21.74 8.85
CA ALA A 2 6.93 21.80 7.38
C ALA A 2 6.80 20.43 6.68
N GLU A 3 7.32 19.37 7.29
CA GLU A 3 7.32 17.99 6.74
C GLU A 3 5.94 17.30 6.78
N ASP A 4 5.01 17.84 7.56
CA ASP A 4 3.65 17.30 7.75
C ASP A 4 2.66 17.94 6.77
N LYS A 5 2.82 19.25 6.50
CA LYS A 5 2.06 19.97 5.46
C LYS A 5 2.32 19.40 4.05
N THR A 6 3.58 19.11 3.72
CA THR A 6 3.95 18.52 2.42
C THR A 6 3.39 17.11 2.22
N LYS A 7 3.19 16.34 3.30
CA LYS A 7 2.60 14.98 3.21
C LYS A 7 1.09 14.99 3.10
N LYS A 8 0.41 15.99 3.66
CA LYS A 8 -1.04 16.16 3.44
C LYS A 8 -1.32 16.63 2.01
N GLU A 9 -0.55 17.61 1.53
CA GLU A 9 -0.60 18.07 0.13
C GLU A 9 -0.27 16.93 -0.86
N PHE A 10 0.64 16.03 -0.49
CA PHE A 10 0.98 14.84 -1.27
C PHE A 10 -0.22 13.95 -1.59
N VAL A 11 -1.05 13.67 -0.59
CA VAL A 11 -2.19 12.76 -0.75
C VAL A 11 -3.38 13.49 -1.42
N GLY A 12 -3.55 14.78 -1.15
CA GLY A 12 -4.73 15.54 -1.56
C GLY A 12 -5.95 15.23 -0.68
N GLU A 13 -6.90 16.16 -0.59
CA GLU A 13 -8.02 16.09 0.36
C GLU A 13 -8.91 14.82 0.24
N PRO A 14 -9.36 14.36 -0.96
CA PRO A 14 -10.19 13.15 -1.03
C PRO A 14 -9.45 11.89 -0.54
N TYR A 15 -8.17 11.76 -0.88
CA TYR A 15 -7.39 10.60 -0.47
C TYR A 15 -6.96 10.69 1.00
N PHE A 16 -6.73 11.89 1.54
CA PHE A 16 -6.44 12.03 2.96
C PHE A 16 -7.64 11.60 3.81
N ALA A 17 -8.86 11.93 3.38
CA ALA A 17 -10.09 11.51 4.05
C ALA A 17 -10.23 9.98 4.08
N VAL A 18 -10.05 9.29 2.95
CA VAL A 18 -10.13 7.82 2.94
C VAL A 18 -9.00 7.16 3.72
N LEU A 19 -7.76 7.66 3.64
CA LEU A 19 -6.64 7.03 4.36
C LEU A 19 -6.75 7.21 5.87
N SER A 20 -7.22 8.37 6.34
CA SER A 20 -7.48 8.61 7.76
C SER A 20 -8.66 7.76 8.28
N ALA A 21 -9.76 7.71 7.54
CA ALA A 21 -10.90 6.84 7.87
C ALA A 21 -10.51 5.35 7.87
N LEU A 22 -9.69 4.93 6.91
CA LEU A 22 -9.19 3.55 6.81
C LEU A 22 -8.29 3.21 8.00
N SER A 23 -7.43 4.14 8.43
CA SER A 23 -6.59 3.95 9.61
C SER A 23 -7.42 3.72 10.88
N HIS A 24 -8.54 4.43 11.04
CA HIS A 24 -9.44 4.23 12.18
C HIS A 24 -10.22 2.92 12.08
N LEU A 25 -10.78 2.62 10.90
CA LEU A 25 -11.48 1.36 10.67
C LEU A 25 -10.60 0.15 11.03
N MET A 26 -9.35 0.14 10.54
CA MET A 26 -8.42 -0.96 10.79
C MET A 26 -8.03 -1.07 12.26
N ALA A 27 -7.85 0.07 12.96
CA ALA A 27 -7.57 0.09 14.38
C ALA A 27 -8.75 -0.45 15.21
N ASP A 28 -9.97 0.00 14.93
CA ASP A 28 -11.19 -0.43 15.63
C ASP A 28 -11.52 -1.91 15.37
N ALA A 29 -11.20 -2.41 14.18
CA ALA A 29 -11.36 -3.80 13.83
C ALA A 29 -10.20 -4.70 14.31
N GLY A 30 -9.12 -4.13 14.88
CA GLY A 30 -7.94 -4.87 15.33
C GLY A 30 -7.13 -5.50 14.18
N ILE A 31 -7.19 -4.93 12.98
CA ILE A 31 -6.59 -5.47 11.76
C ILE A 31 -5.29 -4.75 11.46
N ASN A 32 -4.21 -5.52 11.30
CA ASN A 32 -2.95 -4.98 10.79
C ASN A 32 -3.01 -4.90 9.27
N TYR A 33 -2.53 -3.79 8.71
CA TYR A 33 -2.54 -3.56 7.28
C TYR A 33 -1.34 -2.73 6.84
N ALA A 34 -1.10 -2.73 5.53
CA ALA A 34 -0.17 -1.82 4.87
C ALA A 34 -0.78 -1.33 3.57
N ILE A 35 -0.73 -0.01 3.34
CA ILE A 35 -1.02 0.58 2.03
C ILE A 35 0.08 0.18 1.05
N ILE A 36 -0.33 -0.34 -0.10
CA ILE A 36 0.53 -0.74 -1.21
C ILE A 36 0.16 0.09 -2.46
N GLY A 37 0.46 -0.44 -3.65
CA GLY A 37 -0.05 0.13 -4.90
C GLY A 37 0.44 1.54 -5.21
N GLY A 38 -0.42 2.32 -5.88
CA GLY A 38 -0.05 3.65 -6.39
C GLY A 38 0.24 4.69 -5.31
N ILE A 39 -0.55 4.69 -4.23
CA ILE A 39 -0.37 5.65 -3.13
C ILE A 39 0.95 5.39 -2.41
N ALA A 40 1.27 4.12 -2.12
CA ALA A 40 2.55 3.79 -1.49
C ALA A 40 3.75 4.11 -2.40
N ALA A 41 3.62 3.90 -3.72
CA ALA A 41 4.65 4.29 -4.68
C ALA A 41 4.91 5.80 -4.66
N GLY A 42 3.85 6.61 -4.65
CA GLY A 42 3.97 8.06 -4.54
C GLY A 42 4.61 8.51 -3.23
N MET A 43 4.35 7.81 -2.11
CA MET A 43 4.93 8.15 -0.80
C MET A 43 6.46 8.01 -0.79
N TRP A 44 6.97 7.00 -1.49
CA TRP A 44 8.40 6.71 -1.53
C TRP A 44 9.13 7.32 -2.72
N GLY A 45 8.42 7.62 -3.82
CA GLY A 45 8.95 8.16 -5.07
C GLY A 45 8.31 9.49 -5.47
N MET A 46 7.91 9.62 -6.73
CA MET A 46 7.20 10.78 -7.23
C MET A 46 5.68 10.59 -7.07
N PRO A 47 4.96 11.57 -6.51
CA PRO A 47 3.50 11.53 -6.42
C PRO A 47 2.88 11.48 -7.81
N ARG A 48 1.88 10.62 -8.00
CA ARG A 48 1.07 10.57 -9.22
C ARG A 48 -0.40 10.34 -8.91
N SER A 49 -1.25 10.69 -9.86
CA SER A 49 -2.67 10.35 -9.78
C SER A 49 -2.86 8.84 -9.74
N THR A 50 -3.72 8.39 -8.83
CA THR A 50 -4.29 7.06 -8.76
C THR A 50 -5.78 7.23 -8.49
N TYR A 51 -6.59 6.18 -8.68
CA TYR A 51 -8.05 6.24 -8.55
C TYR A 51 -8.59 5.36 -7.42
N ASP A 52 -7.69 4.61 -6.79
CA ASP A 52 -7.93 3.51 -5.88
C ASP A 52 -6.92 3.53 -4.73
N VAL A 53 -7.29 2.88 -3.63
CA VAL A 53 -6.41 2.58 -2.50
C VAL A 53 -6.19 1.07 -2.50
N ASP A 54 -4.95 0.63 -2.61
CA ASP A 54 -4.62 -0.79 -2.48
C ASP A 54 -4.04 -1.05 -1.08
N ILE A 55 -4.50 -2.10 -0.41
CA ILE A 55 -3.92 -2.55 0.86
C ILE A 55 -3.66 -4.06 0.87
N VAL A 56 -2.74 -4.48 1.72
CA VAL A 56 -2.64 -5.86 2.20
C VAL A 56 -2.96 -5.88 3.69
N ALA A 57 -3.79 -6.82 4.14
CA ALA A 57 -4.28 -6.85 5.52
C ALA A 57 -4.37 -8.28 6.10
N THR A 58 -4.19 -8.39 7.42
CA THR A 58 -4.38 -9.64 8.17
C THR A 58 -5.87 -9.93 8.33
N LEU A 59 -6.46 -10.47 7.26
CA LEU A 59 -7.89 -10.69 7.12
C LEU A 59 -8.20 -12.18 7.04
N ASP A 60 -8.20 -12.87 8.19
CA ASP A 60 -8.82 -14.19 8.26
C ASP A 60 -10.37 -14.09 8.22
N LYS A 61 -11.07 -15.23 8.18
CA LYS A 61 -12.55 -15.24 8.12
C LYS A 61 -13.21 -14.47 9.27
N GLY A 62 -12.63 -14.47 10.47
CA GLY A 62 -13.13 -13.73 11.62
C GLY A 62 -12.88 -12.22 11.47
N ALA A 63 -11.67 -11.85 11.06
CA ALA A 63 -11.28 -10.47 10.81
C ALA A 63 -12.08 -9.83 9.66
N VAL A 64 -12.41 -10.57 8.60
CA VAL A 64 -13.31 -10.11 7.54
C VAL A 64 -14.67 -9.74 8.11
N LYS A 65 -15.28 -10.61 8.92
CA LYS A 65 -16.57 -10.31 9.55
C LYS A 65 -16.48 -9.04 10.39
N GLN A 66 -15.43 -8.92 11.21
CA GLN A 66 -15.21 -7.74 12.04
C GLN A 66 -15.03 -6.46 11.21
N LEU A 67 -14.30 -6.52 10.09
CA LEU A 67 -14.13 -5.40 9.17
C LEU A 67 -15.48 -4.97 8.60
N LEU A 68 -16.30 -5.91 8.11
CA LEU A 68 -17.60 -5.61 7.52
C LEU A 68 -18.60 -5.05 8.56
N ASP A 69 -18.60 -5.59 9.79
CA ASP A 69 -19.46 -5.14 10.89
C ASP A 69 -19.09 -3.72 11.38
N THR A 70 -17.83 -3.30 11.20
CA THR A 70 -17.32 -1.98 11.63
C THR A 70 -17.28 -0.94 10.51
N ALA A 71 -17.19 -1.38 9.25
CA ALA A 71 -17.04 -0.53 8.06
C ALA A 71 -18.03 0.65 8.02
N GLY A 72 -19.32 0.38 8.26
CA GLY A 72 -20.37 1.40 8.20
C GLY A 72 -20.19 2.54 9.21
N LYS A 73 -19.62 2.26 10.40
CA LYS A 73 -19.36 3.29 11.42
C LYS A 73 -18.30 4.30 10.97
N HIS A 74 -17.43 3.88 10.07
CA HIS A 74 -16.34 4.69 9.51
C HIS A 74 -16.66 5.23 8.11
N GLY A 75 -17.92 5.11 7.65
CA GLY A 75 -18.36 5.60 6.34
C GLY A 75 -17.96 4.72 5.16
N PHE A 76 -17.55 3.47 5.41
CA PHE A 76 -17.26 2.50 4.36
C PHE A 76 -18.49 1.67 4.00
N THR A 77 -18.60 1.36 2.72
CA THR A 77 -19.64 0.48 2.16
C THR A 77 -19.02 -0.64 1.35
N PHE A 78 -19.77 -1.70 1.08
CA PHE A 78 -19.34 -2.82 0.26
C PHE A 78 -20.54 -3.41 -0.47
N LYS A 79 -20.31 -4.12 -1.57
CA LYS A 79 -21.38 -4.80 -2.32
C LYS A 79 -21.42 -6.27 -1.94
N THR A 80 -22.62 -6.87 -1.96
CA THR A 80 -22.80 -8.31 -1.69
C THR A 80 -21.96 -9.18 -2.62
N ASP A 81 -21.77 -8.78 -3.87
CA ASP A 81 -20.93 -9.54 -4.81
C ASP A 81 -19.44 -9.52 -4.44
N GLU A 82 -18.94 -8.51 -3.72
CA GLU A 82 -17.56 -8.49 -3.25
C GLU A 82 -17.31 -9.55 -2.17
N ILE A 83 -18.34 -9.89 -1.37
CA ILE A 83 -18.26 -11.01 -0.44
C ILE A 83 -18.16 -12.34 -1.21
N LYS A 84 -18.84 -12.47 -2.36
CA LYS A 84 -18.72 -13.66 -3.21
C LYS A 84 -17.35 -13.74 -3.88
N THR A 85 -16.80 -12.60 -4.30
CA THR A 85 -15.43 -12.49 -4.84
C THR A 85 -14.43 -12.94 -3.79
N LEU A 86 -14.58 -12.51 -2.54
CA LEU A 86 -13.73 -12.93 -1.42
C LEU A 86 -13.78 -14.45 -1.17
N LEU A 87 -14.92 -15.09 -1.39
CA LEU A 87 -15.01 -16.56 -1.26
C LEU A 87 -14.28 -17.32 -2.38
N LYS A 88 -13.96 -16.64 -3.49
CA LYS A 88 -13.31 -17.21 -4.69
C LYS A 88 -11.89 -16.71 -4.89
N SER A 89 -11.50 -15.65 -4.19
CA SER A 89 -10.22 -14.95 -4.32
C SER A 89 -9.87 -14.29 -3.00
N ASP A 90 -8.59 -14.08 -2.75
CA ASP A 90 -8.08 -13.44 -1.54
C ASP A 90 -8.22 -11.91 -1.59
N MET A 91 -9.31 -11.41 -2.18
CA MET A 91 -9.56 -10.00 -2.45
C MET A 91 -10.95 -9.59 -1.99
N LEU A 92 -11.02 -8.48 -1.26
CA LEU A 92 -12.25 -7.81 -0.86
C LEU A 92 -12.18 -6.35 -1.28
N ARG A 93 -13.18 -5.86 -2.02
CA ARG A 93 -13.30 -4.43 -2.31
C ARG A 93 -14.32 -3.77 -1.39
N ILE A 94 -13.91 -2.66 -0.78
CA ILE A 94 -14.79 -1.75 -0.03
C ILE A 94 -14.72 -0.35 -0.66
N TYR A 95 -15.65 0.52 -0.32
CA TYR A 95 -15.80 1.83 -0.92
C TYR A 95 -15.94 2.89 0.15
N TYR A 96 -15.35 4.06 -0.09
CA TYR A 96 -15.46 5.23 0.76
C TYR A 96 -15.89 6.43 -0.06
N GLN A 97 -16.86 7.18 0.44
CA GLN A 97 -17.26 8.45 -0.14
C GLN A 97 -16.90 9.57 0.85
N PRO A 98 -15.88 10.40 0.55
CA PRO A 98 -15.56 11.56 1.36
C PRO A 98 -16.78 12.50 1.46
N GLY A 99 -17.09 12.95 2.68
CA GLY A 99 -18.22 13.83 2.92
C GLY A 99 -18.18 15.09 2.05
N GLY A 100 -19.31 15.40 1.39
CA GLY A 100 -19.43 16.58 0.53
C GLY A 100 -18.82 16.45 -0.87
N GLN A 101 -18.39 15.24 -1.28
CA GLN A 101 -17.86 14.98 -2.62
C GLN A 101 -18.67 13.90 -3.34
N GLU A 102 -18.75 14.00 -4.66
CA GLU A 102 -19.39 12.98 -5.52
C GLU A 102 -18.46 11.79 -5.83
N ILE A 103 -17.19 11.88 -5.46
CA ILE A 103 -16.21 10.83 -5.71
C ILE A 103 -16.41 9.64 -4.75
N ILE A 104 -16.44 8.44 -5.32
CA ILE A 104 -16.38 7.19 -4.58
C ILE A 104 -15.00 6.59 -4.82
N ILE A 105 -14.24 6.39 -3.75
CA ILE A 105 -12.91 5.78 -3.80
C ILE A 105 -13.07 4.30 -3.50
N ALA A 106 -12.55 3.45 -4.38
CA ALA A 106 -12.46 2.01 -4.15
C ALA A 106 -11.20 1.68 -3.34
N ILE A 107 -11.34 0.76 -2.40
CA ILE A 107 -10.25 0.22 -1.61
C ILE A 107 -10.19 -1.29 -1.88
N ASP A 108 -9.08 -1.73 -2.47
CA ASP A 108 -8.80 -3.13 -2.76
C ASP A 108 -8.00 -3.74 -1.61
N CYS A 109 -8.65 -4.62 -0.85
CA CYS A 109 -8.07 -5.30 0.29
C CYS A 109 -7.60 -6.71 -0.12
N MET A 110 -6.29 -6.88 -0.24
CA MET A 110 -5.66 -8.18 -0.40
C MET A 110 -5.49 -8.86 0.95
N LEU A 111 -5.97 -10.10 1.06
CA LEU A 111 -5.79 -10.95 2.24
C LEU A 111 -4.35 -11.47 2.30
N ALA A 112 -3.73 -11.40 3.48
CA ALA A 112 -2.37 -11.84 3.71
C ALA A 112 -2.24 -13.37 3.92
N GLU A 113 -2.40 -14.14 2.84
CA GLU A 113 -2.35 -15.62 2.85
C GLU A 113 -0.92 -16.17 2.81
N THR A 114 0.02 -15.45 2.19
CA THR A 114 1.42 -15.87 2.04
C THR A 114 2.33 -15.32 3.14
N GLU A 115 3.46 -15.98 3.36
CA GLU A 115 4.52 -15.48 4.25
C GLU A 115 4.99 -14.08 3.82
N TYR A 116 5.16 -13.87 2.51
CA TYR A 116 5.56 -12.57 1.97
C TYR A 116 4.55 -11.47 2.31
N GLN A 117 3.26 -11.69 2.09
CA GLN A 117 2.23 -10.68 2.39
C GLN A 117 2.19 -10.34 3.88
N ARG A 118 2.31 -11.34 4.76
CA ARG A 118 2.45 -11.09 6.21
C ARG A 118 3.70 -10.27 6.52
N GLU A 119 4.76 -10.50 5.77
CA GLU A 119 6.02 -9.79 5.94
C GLU A 119 5.95 -8.32 5.48
N VAL A 120 5.20 -8.03 4.41
CA VAL A 120 4.86 -6.66 3.99
C VAL A 120 4.18 -5.89 5.12
N ILE A 121 3.22 -6.54 5.81
CA ILE A 121 2.50 -5.93 6.95
C ILE A 121 3.45 -5.71 8.13
N ARG A 122 4.27 -6.70 8.50
CA ARG A 122 5.20 -6.58 9.63
C ARG A 122 6.26 -5.50 9.41
N ARG A 123 6.71 -5.31 8.17
CA ARG A 123 7.71 -4.29 7.79
C ARG A 123 7.12 -2.92 7.48
N ALA A 124 5.79 -2.78 7.54
CA ALA A 124 5.11 -1.54 7.22
C ALA A 124 5.64 -0.37 8.06
N LYS A 125 5.78 0.79 7.41
CA LYS A 125 6.22 2.04 8.02
C LYS A 125 5.00 2.87 8.38
N LYS A 126 4.84 3.18 9.67
CA LYS A 126 3.83 4.14 10.14
C LYS A 126 4.31 5.56 9.82
N ILE A 127 3.60 6.24 8.94
CA ILE A 127 3.87 7.62 8.55
C ILE A 127 2.85 8.52 9.21
N LYS A 128 3.32 9.54 9.94
CA LYS A 128 2.46 10.60 10.45
C LYS A 128 2.07 11.52 9.29
N ILE A 129 0.76 11.71 9.10
CA ILE A 129 0.17 12.66 8.17
C ILE A 129 -0.92 13.43 8.92
N SER A 130 -0.67 14.72 9.21
CA SER A 130 -1.49 15.49 10.15
C SER A 130 -1.54 14.77 11.51
N ASP A 131 -2.71 14.43 11.99
CA ASP A 131 -2.89 13.80 13.31
C ASP A 131 -3.02 12.27 13.25
N TYR A 132 -2.83 11.68 12.05
CA TYR A 132 -3.03 10.26 11.80
C TYR A 132 -1.71 9.54 11.56
N TYR A 133 -1.61 8.31 12.06
CA TYR A 133 -0.52 7.39 11.73
C TYR A 133 -1.01 6.35 10.74
N ILE A 134 -0.58 6.48 9.49
CA ILE A 134 -1.02 5.63 8.40
C ILE A 134 0.10 4.63 8.07
N SER A 135 -0.24 3.33 8.01
CA SER A 135 0.72 2.27 7.67
C SER A 135 0.90 2.14 6.16
N PHE A 136 2.12 2.35 5.67
CA PHE A 136 2.53 2.11 4.29
C PHE A 136 3.49 0.93 4.21
N ALA A 137 3.39 0.12 3.15
CA ALA A 137 4.41 -0.87 2.85
C ALA A 137 5.79 -0.20 2.72
N SER A 138 6.86 -0.91 3.05
CA SER A 138 8.22 -0.38 2.91
C SER A 138 8.54 -0.06 1.44
N PRO A 139 9.47 0.87 1.14
CA PRO A 139 9.83 1.15 -0.24
C PRO A 139 10.35 -0.11 -0.97
N GLU A 140 11.02 -1.03 -0.27
CA GLU A 140 11.44 -2.32 -0.81
C GLU A 140 10.26 -3.20 -1.19
N ASP A 141 9.26 -3.33 -0.31
CA ASP A 141 8.06 -4.14 -0.57
C ASP A 141 7.22 -3.55 -1.71
N VAL A 142 7.16 -2.23 -1.84
CA VAL A 142 6.52 -1.56 -2.98
C VAL A 142 7.25 -1.88 -4.28
N ILE A 143 8.59 -1.87 -4.28
CA ILE A 143 9.39 -2.30 -5.45
C ILE A 143 9.09 -3.76 -5.80
N ILE A 144 9.14 -4.67 -4.82
CA ILE A 144 8.93 -6.11 -5.06
C ILE A 144 7.52 -6.37 -5.62
N LEU A 145 6.47 -5.78 -5.03
CA LEU A 145 5.10 -5.94 -5.54
C LEU A 145 4.96 -5.43 -6.99
N LYS A 146 5.68 -4.37 -7.34
CA LYS A 146 5.72 -3.82 -8.70
C LYS A 146 6.56 -4.64 -9.66
N LEU A 147 7.59 -5.35 -9.18
CA LEU A 147 8.34 -6.30 -9.99
C LEU A 147 7.48 -7.53 -10.33
N ILE A 148 6.58 -7.93 -9.43
CA ILE A 148 5.64 -9.03 -9.66
C ILE A 148 4.60 -8.65 -10.72
N SER A 149 3.99 -7.47 -10.63
CA SER A 149 2.98 -7.04 -11.60
C SER A 149 3.56 -6.52 -12.93
N PHE A 150 4.69 -5.83 -12.84
CA PHE A 150 5.51 -5.26 -13.92
C PHE A 150 4.75 -4.66 -15.11
N ARG A 151 3.67 -3.91 -14.82
CA ARG A 151 2.88 -3.21 -15.83
C ARG A 151 3.61 -1.94 -16.29
N GLY A 152 3.16 -1.32 -17.39
CA GLY A 152 3.84 -0.14 -17.95
C GLY A 152 4.12 0.99 -16.95
N LYS A 153 3.23 1.22 -15.97
CA LYS A 153 3.41 2.22 -14.90
C LYS A 153 4.33 1.75 -13.76
N ASP A 154 4.46 0.44 -13.55
CA ASP A 154 5.19 -0.12 -12.40
C ASP A 154 6.69 0.11 -12.52
N ARG A 155 7.25 0.04 -13.74
CA ARG A 155 8.65 0.36 -13.98
C ARG A 155 9.00 1.81 -13.62
N ALA A 156 8.15 2.77 -14.01
CA ALA A 156 8.35 4.18 -13.68
C ALA A 156 8.30 4.41 -12.17
N ASP A 157 7.31 3.83 -11.50
CA ASP A 157 7.18 3.89 -10.04
C ASP A 157 8.43 3.29 -9.34
N ILE A 158 8.97 2.15 -9.80
CA ILE A 158 10.21 1.56 -9.28
C ILE A 158 11.40 2.50 -9.49
N ASP A 159 11.57 3.03 -10.69
CA ASP A 159 12.71 3.89 -11.05
C ASP A 159 12.73 5.18 -10.21
N ASP A 160 11.56 5.73 -9.91
CA ASP A 160 11.41 6.88 -9.03
C ASP A 160 11.74 6.54 -7.57
N ILE A 161 11.22 5.44 -7.03
CA ILE A 161 11.58 5.00 -5.68
C ILE A 161 13.10 4.81 -5.56
N ILE A 162 13.74 4.19 -6.56
CA ILE A 162 15.20 4.01 -6.59
C ILE A 162 15.90 5.37 -6.66
N ARG A 163 15.40 6.32 -7.45
CA ARG A 163 15.96 7.68 -7.55
C ARG A 163 15.94 8.41 -6.21
N TYR A 164 14.85 8.33 -5.45
CA TYR A 164 14.68 9.10 -4.21
C TYR A 164 15.18 8.36 -2.96
N ARG A 165 15.16 7.03 -2.96
CA ARG A 165 15.45 6.18 -1.77
C ARG A 165 16.61 5.22 -1.97
N GLY A 166 17.22 5.15 -3.16
CA GLY A 166 18.17 4.09 -3.52
C GLY A 166 19.30 3.84 -2.53
N ARG A 167 19.79 4.87 -1.83
CA ARG A 167 20.86 4.74 -0.81
C ARG A 167 20.41 4.05 0.49
N SER A 168 19.12 4.09 0.81
CA SER A 168 18.56 3.50 2.03
C SER A 168 17.85 2.18 1.79
N LEU A 169 17.75 1.71 0.54
CA LEU A 169 17.07 0.46 0.21
C LEU A 169 17.90 -0.75 0.65
N ASP A 170 17.24 -1.71 1.28
CA ASP A 170 17.80 -3.04 1.50
C ASP A 170 17.80 -3.86 0.19
N THR A 171 18.89 -3.75 -0.56
CA THR A 171 19.06 -4.48 -1.82
C THR A 171 19.09 -5.99 -1.61
N GLY A 172 19.56 -6.48 -0.46
CA GLY A 172 19.60 -7.91 -0.17
C GLY A 172 18.20 -8.47 -0.05
N TYR A 173 17.32 -7.74 0.64
CA TYR A 173 15.91 -8.09 0.76
C TYR A 173 15.18 -8.06 -0.59
N ILE A 174 15.37 -7.00 -1.39
CA ILE A 174 14.78 -6.91 -2.74
C ILE A 174 15.23 -8.10 -3.60
N MET A 175 16.53 -8.39 -3.63
CA MET A 175 17.08 -9.51 -4.43
C MET A 175 16.57 -10.87 -3.94
N LYS A 176 16.46 -11.07 -2.62
CA LYS A 176 15.91 -12.31 -2.04
C LYS A 176 14.52 -12.58 -2.59
N TRP A 177 13.60 -11.61 -2.48
CA TRP A 177 12.22 -11.80 -2.93
C TRP A 177 12.07 -11.78 -4.45
N ALA A 178 12.88 -10.98 -5.17
CA ALA A 178 12.91 -11.03 -6.62
C ALA A 178 13.25 -12.45 -7.13
N LYS A 179 14.16 -13.15 -6.46
CA LYS A 179 14.48 -14.56 -6.76
C LYS A 179 13.34 -15.52 -6.41
N VAL A 180 12.71 -15.35 -5.24
CA VAL A 180 11.58 -16.20 -4.82
C VAL A 180 10.40 -16.10 -5.80
N PHE A 181 10.16 -14.92 -6.35
CA PHE A 181 9.09 -14.68 -7.32
C PHE A 181 9.53 -14.82 -8.79
N GLU A 182 10.80 -15.17 -9.05
CA GLU A 182 11.37 -15.33 -10.40
C GLU A 182 11.25 -14.06 -11.28
N VAL A 183 11.39 -12.88 -10.67
CA VAL A 183 11.25 -11.56 -11.32
C VAL A 183 12.58 -10.81 -11.44
N GLU A 184 13.73 -11.48 -11.36
CA GLU A 184 15.03 -10.80 -11.48
C GLU A 184 15.23 -10.17 -12.86
N ALA A 185 14.59 -10.72 -13.91
CA ALA A 185 14.60 -10.12 -15.23
C ALA A 185 13.95 -8.73 -15.24
N ASN A 186 12.82 -8.57 -14.54
CA ASN A 186 12.14 -7.29 -14.40
C ASN A 186 13.03 -6.27 -13.68
N LEU A 187 13.70 -6.70 -12.60
CA LEU A 187 14.61 -5.84 -11.85
C LEU A 187 15.82 -5.37 -12.68
N ARG A 188 16.35 -6.23 -13.57
CA ARG A 188 17.42 -5.83 -14.51
C ARG A 188 16.99 -4.75 -15.50
N ASN A 189 15.70 -4.66 -15.80
CA ASN A 189 15.13 -3.68 -16.72
C ASN A 189 14.83 -2.31 -16.06
N CYS A 190 14.95 -2.22 -14.73
CA CYS A 190 14.80 -0.99 -13.96
C CYS A 190 16.14 -0.25 -13.78
N ARG A 191 16.07 0.98 -13.26
CA ARG A 191 17.23 1.76 -12.84
C ARG A 191 18.05 0.96 -11.83
N LYS A 192 19.38 1.01 -11.96
CA LYS A 192 20.27 0.31 -11.03
C LYS A 192 20.17 0.92 -9.63
N ILE A 193 20.02 0.07 -8.62
CA ILE A 193 20.16 0.48 -7.22
C ILE A 193 21.64 0.75 -6.97
N ILE A 194 21.99 2.00 -6.66
CA ILE A 194 23.37 2.40 -6.42
C ILE A 194 23.76 1.94 -5.01
N GLN A 195 24.51 0.85 -4.90
CA GLN A 195 25.21 0.53 -3.65
C GLN A 195 26.37 1.52 -3.50
N THR A 196 26.25 2.46 -2.56
CA THR A 196 27.43 3.21 -2.11
C THR A 196 28.18 2.25 -1.21
N HIS A 197 29.10 1.46 -1.76
CA HIS A 197 30.11 0.81 -0.94
C HIS A 197 30.82 1.94 -0.18
N LYS A 198 30.83 1.83 1.15
CA LYS A 198 31.64 2.69 2.01
C LYS A 198 33.04 2.73 1.42
N ILE A 199 33.44 3.90 0.93
CA ILE A 199 34.86 4.23 0.85
C ILE A 199 35.32 4.17 2.30
N THR A 200 36.03 3.09 2.62
CA THR A 200 36.85 3.01 3.83
C THR A 200 38.21 3.56 3.47
#